data_AF-A0A4U1IVQ7-F1
#
_entry.id   AF-A0A4U1IVQ7-F1
#
_cell.length_a   1.000
_cell.length_b   1.000
_cell.length_c   1.000
_cell.angle_alpha   90.00
_cell.angle_beta   90.00
_cell.angle_gamma   90.00
#
_symmetry.space_group_name_H-M   'P 1'
#
loop_
_entity.id
_entity.type
_entity.pdbx_description
1 polymer ?
#
loop_
_entity_poly.entity_id
_entity_poly.type
_entity_poly.pdbx_seq_one_letter_code
_entity_poly.pdbx_strand_id
1 'polypeptide(L)'
;MGCGDQDGEIKPDDSGGSGGGGAGGGDTAVDPAAAVYPDVTTLHALGVMRTCALNEGVCHHARQYPELGAVSDMLALVNAPCQVSPADPSLVPEECERPGDKLVLGGMDLEILRVIVPSDAPFPPVSVELSLGAAPPSLDVMGARIRRLDDGGAEVKSVPLDGAAVGPGSDATSVKIELGGAPIALRDFLDVRVVDQDHVRMGDPNGNGIAHGTPAPWSQVHPGDPKRSYLYRRLLDDQYGPRMPLIPRTWSPLATRALFCWVRGLPEGATPDSPEALAPIDYASCPLDPDAPDPNATGAWSSVRTLMGSRCATQGCHTEAARAGGLDLTPTSATFVKDVISVASTQQPSVLRVVPGQPAASYLLCKVDPACESRAPMTALMPSAGESLTEMEIMSIRTWILNGAPLE
;
A
#
# COMPACT_ATOMS: atom_id res chain seq x y z
N MET A 1 61.11 -0.07 10.64
CA MET A 1 62.06 0.68 11.50
C MET A 1 61.27 1.77 12.20
N GLY A 2 61.28 1.80 13.54
CA GLY A 2 60.88 2.95 14.35
C GLY A 2 59.52 2.84 15.04
N CYS A 3 59.54 2.31 16.27
CA CYS A 3 58.46 2.31 17.26
C CYS A 3 58.32 3.67 17.97
N GLY A 4 57.21 3.89 18.66
CA GLY A 4 57.06 4.95 19.65
C GLY A 4 55.76 4.85 20.45
N ASP A 5 55.77 4.04 21.50
CA ASP A 5 54.82 4.08 22.63
C ASP A 5 55.03 5.36 23.46
N GLN A 6 53.94 5.97 23.93
CA GLN A 6 53.92 6.68 25.22
C GLN A 6 52.57 6.46 25.91
N ASP A 7 52.64 5.70 26.99
CA ASP A 7 51.61 5.58 28.03
C ASP A 7 51.47 6.89 28.81
N GLY A 8 50.22 7.26 29.11
CA GLY A 8 49.87 8.37 30.00
C GLY A 8 48.52 8.12 30.66
N GLU A 9 48.55 7.58 31.88
CA GLU A 9 47.40 7.28 32.72
C GLU A 9 47.04 8.52 33.58
N ILE A 10 45.84 9.11 33.42
CA ILE A 10 45.20 9.96 34.44
C ILE A 10 43.67 9.70 34.50
N LYS A 11 43.25 9.51 35.75
CA LYS A 11 41.95 9.21 36.40
C LYS A 11 40.63 9.82 35.86
N PRO A 12 39.47 9.25 36.26
CA PRO A 12 38.14 9.66 35.83
C PRO A 12 37.64 10.84 36.67
N ASP A 13 37.00 11.82 36.02
CA ASP A 13 36.12 12.77 36.69
C ASP A 13 34.74 12.74 36.03
N ASP A 14 33.77 12.48 36.90
CA ASP A 14 32.34 12.41 36.67
C ASP A 14 31.79 13.85 36.69
N SER A 15 31.18 14.31 35.60
CA SER A 15 30.28 15.46 35.64
C SER A 15 29.40 15.52 34.40
N GLY A 16 28.09 15.40 34.64
CA GLY A 16 27.06 15.47 33.63
C GLY A 16 26.97 16.83 32.94
N GLY A 17 26.58 16.78 31.67
CA GLY A 17 26.23 17.94 30.86
C GLY A 17 25.44 17.50 29.63
N SER A 18 24.15 17.81 29.62
CA SER A 18 23.30 17.80 28.42
C SER A 18 23.93 18.64 27.32
N GLY A 19 23.99 18.10 26.11
CA GLY A 19 24.40 18.82 24.92
C GLY A 19 24.13 17.97 23.69
N GLY A 20 23.15 18.39 22.89
CA GLY A 20 22.84 17.77 21.60
C GLY A 20 24.05 17.73 20.67
N GLY A 21 24.12 16.68 19.89
CA GLY A 21 25.10 16.51 18.82
C GLY A 21 24.53 15.53 17.82
N GLY A 22 23.98 16.07 16.73
CA GLY A 22 23.78 15.28 15.53
C GLY A 22 25.12 14.72 15.04
N ALA A 23 25.07 13.47 14.63
CA ALA A 23 25.99 12.86 13.67
C ALA A 23 25.09 11.90 12.86
N GLY A 24 24.87 12.10 11.56
CA GLY A 24 25.81 12.65 10.60
C GLY A 24 26.97 11.67 10.40
N GLY A 25 26.64 10.40 10.20
CA GLY A 25 27.56 9.35 9.75
C GLY A 25 26.94 8.71 8.51
N GLY A 26 27.16 9.32 7.35
CA GLY A 26 26.77 8.78 6.07
C GLY A 26 27.67 7.61 5.69
N ASP A 27 27.23 6.41 6.01
CA ASP A 27 27.26 5.35 5.02
C ASP A 27 25.96 5.51 4.24
N THR A 28 26.03 5.85 2.95
CA THR A 28 24.87 5.81 2.07
C THR A 28 24.52 4.35 1.82
N ALA A 29 24.02 3.67 2.83
CA ALA A 29 23.34 2.39 2.67
C ALA A 29 22.18 2.66 1.72
N VAL A 30 22.30 2.15 0.50
CA VAL A 30 21.24 2.25 -0.52
C VAL A 30 19.99 1.63 0.09
N ASP A 31 18.87 2.36 0.07
CA ASP A 31 17.59 1.86 0.58
C ASP A 31 17.30 0.50 -0.08
N PRO A 32 17.05 -0.57 0.70
CA PRO A 32 16.83 -1.91 0.15
C PRO A 32 15.68 -1.95 -0.86
N ALA A 33 14.67 -1.11 -0.69
CA ALA A 33 13.55 -1.01 -1.62
C ALA A 33 14.00 -0.40 -2.95
N ALA A 34 14.98 0.51 -2.97
CA ALA A 34 15.52 1.08 -4.21
C ALA A 34 16.17 0.03 -5.11
N ALA A 35 16.81 -0.99 -4.53
CA ALA A 35 17.43 -2.08 -5.29
C ALA A 35 16.40 -3.01 -5.96
N VAL A 36 15.19 -3.09 -5.42
CA VAL A 36 14.13 -4.01 -5.88
C VAL A 36 13.06 -3.27 -6.70
N TYR A 37 12.75 -2.04 -6.33
CA TYR A 37 11.69 -1.19 -6.87
C TYR A 37 12.24 0.22 -7.16
N PRO A 38 13.13 0.38 -8.16
CA PRO A 38 13.70 1.70 -8.48
C PRO A 38 12.66 2.71 -8.99
N ASP A 39 11.55 2.23 -9.55
CA ASP A 39 10.49 3.05 -10.14
C ASP A 39 9.11 2.38 -9.98
N VAL A 40 8.05 3.13 -10.32
CA VAL A 40 6.67 2.64 -10.26
C VAL A 40 6.42 1.45 -11.19
N THR A 41 7.12 1.38 -12.32
CA THR A 41 6.98 0.28 -13.30
C THR A 41 7.45 -1.04 -12.68
N THR A 42 8.56 -1.01 -11.97
CA THR A 42 9.11 -2.18 -11.27
C THR A 42 8.27 -2.54 -10.04
N LEU A 43 7.80 -1.54 -9.29
CA LEU A 43 6.84 -1.75 -8.20
C LEU A 43 5.55 -2.42 -8.68
N HIS A 44 5.03 -1.99 -9.83
CA HIS A 44 3.87 -2.61 -10.45
C HIS A 44 4.17 -4.06 -10.85
N ALA A 45 5.22 -4.30 -11.63
CA ALA A 45 5.53 -5.62 -12.17
C ALA A 45 5.88 -6.67 -11.10
N LEU A 46 6.60 -6.28 -10.05
CA LEU A 46 7.11 -7.20 -9.04
C LEU A 46 6.28 -7.21 -7.75
N GLY A 47 5.53 -6.14 -7.47
CA GLY A 47 4.60 -6.06 -6.34
C GLY A 47 3.16 -6.26 -6.82
N VAL A 48 2.56 -5.20 -7.36
CA VAL A 48 1.12 -5.11 -7.66
C VAL A 48 0.64 -6.25 -8.56
N MET A 49 1.32 -6.53 -9.66
CA MET A 49 0.94 -7.60 -10.60
C MET A 49 0.99 -8.99 -9.99
N ARG A 50 1.82 -9.22 -8.97
CA ARG A 50 1.99 -10.55 -8.36
C ARG A 50 1.05 -10.78 -7.19
N THR A 51 0.61 -9.71 -6.54
CA THR A 51 -0.21 -9.78 -5.33
C THR A 51 -1.65 -9.39 -5.58
N CYS A 52 -1.86 -8.32 -6.35
CA CYS A 52 -3.14 -7.64 -6.50
C CYS A 52 -3.75 -7.83 -7.89
N ALA A 53 -2.97 -8.10 -8.94
CA ALA A 53 -3.43 -8.21 -10.35
C ALA A 53 -3.08 -9.53 -11.09
N LEU A 54 -2.65 -10.56 -10.37
CA LEU A 54 -2.08 -11.79 -10.97
C LEU A 54 -3.09 -12.66 -11.73
N ASN A 55 -4.39 -12.54 -11.40
CA ASN A 55 -5.44 -13.42 -11.90
C ASN A 55 -6.50 -12.60 -12.63
N GLU A 56 -6.48 -12.63 -13.96
CA GLU A 56 -7.48 -11.94 -14.79
C GLU A 56 -8.91 -12.28 -14.32
N GLY A 57 -9.72 -11.25 -14.11
CA GLY A 57 -11.11 -11.35 -13.64
C GLY A 57 -11.29 -11.62 -12.14
N VAL A 58 -10.22 -11.84 -11.36
CA VAL A 58 -10.31 -12.33 -9.96
C VAL A 58 -9.66 -11.40 -8.93
N CYS A 59 -8.56 -10.72 -9.28
CA CYS A 59 -7.91 -9.77 -8.37
C CYS A 59 -7.58 -8.53 -9.20
N HIS A 60 -8.34 -7.44 -9.03
CA HIS A 60 -8.05 -6.10 -9.59
C HIS A 60 -7.49 -6.10 -11.02
N HIS A 61 -8.00 -7.00 -11.85
CA HIS A 61 -7.54 -7.20 -13.23
C HIS A 61 -8.73 -7.62 -14.08
N ALA A 62 -9.01 -6.90 -15.16
CA ALA A 62 -10.08 -7.18 -16.12
C ALA A 62 -11.47 -7.34 -15.47
N ARG A 63 -12.17 -6.20 -15.24
CA ARG A 63 -13.54 -6.08 -14.67
C ARG A 63 -13.61 -6.15 -13.14
N GLN A 64 -12.51 -5.90 -12.46
CA GLN A 64 -12.51 -5.64 -11.03
C GLN A 64 -11.93 -4.26 -10.76
N TYR A 65 -12.53 -3.52 -9.83
CA TYR A 65 -12.18 -2.14 -9.53
C TYR A 65 -11.53 -2.07 -8.13
N PRO A 66 -10.36 -1.40 -7.95
CA PRO A 66 -9.56 -0.76 -9.01
C PRO A 66 -9.04 -1.74 -10.04
N GLU A 67 -8.88 -1.26 -11.26
CA GLU A 67 -8.09 -1.94 -12.28
C GLU A 67 -6.61 -1.68 -11.94
N LEU A 68 -5.81 -2.74 -11.93
CA LEU A 68 -4.39 -2.73 -11.58
C LEU A 68 -3.56 -3.59 -12.54
N GLY A 69 -4.14 -4.02 -13.68
CA GLY A 69 -3.50 -4.91 -14.65
C GLY A 69 -2.33 -4.28 -15.42
N ALA A 70 -2.26 -2.95 -15.51
CA ALA A 70 -1.18 -2.22 -16.14
C ALA A 70 -0.67 -1.05 -15.29
N VAL A 71 0.54 -0.58 -15.62
CA VAL A 71 1.13 0.62 -15.00
C VAL A 71 0.21 1.83 -15.19
N SER A 72 -0.42 1.98 -16.36
CA SER A 72 -1.40 3.04 -16.61
C SER A 72 -2.57 3.01 -15.64
N ASP A 73 -3.01 1.83 -15.22
CA ASP A 73 -4.12 1.68 -14.28
C ASP A 73 -3.68 2.06 -12.87
N MET A 74 -2.45 1.72 -12.49
CA MET A 74 -1.83 2.19 -11.24
C MET A 74 -1.69 3.71 -11.21
N LEU A 75 -1.30 4.34 -12.32
CA LEU A 75 -1.22 5.80 -12.45
C LEU A 75 -2.62 6.44 -12.41
N ALA A 76 -3.62 5.78 -12.99
CA ALA A 76 -5.01 6.26 -12.96
C ALA A 76 -5.60 6.35 -11.54
N LEU A 77 -4.95 5.75 -10.52
CA LEU A 77 -5.33 5.90 -9.12
C LEU A 77 -4.97 7.26 -8.53
N VAL A 78 -4.03 7.98 -9.14
CA VAL A 78 -3.61 9.31 -8.67
C VAL A 78 -4.81 10.26 -8.73
N ASN A 79 -5.19 10.77 -7.55
CA ASN A 79 -6.41 11.57 -7.32
C ASN A 79 -7.75 10.90 -7.66
N ALA A 80 -7.75 9.60 -7.97
CA ALA A 80 -9.00 8.87 -8.14
C ALA A 80 -9.78 8.81 -6.82
N PRO A 81 -11.12 8.86 -6.86
CA PRO A 81 -11.96 8.60 -5.69
C PRO A 81 -11.54 7.34 -4.95
N CYS A 82 -11.65 7.32 -3.61
CA CYS A 82 -11.62 6.07 -2.87
C CYS A 82 -12.59 5.07 -3.50
N GLN A 83 -12.13 3.85 -3.69
CA GLN A 83 -12.95 2.80 -4.30
C GLN A 83 -13.37 1.86 -3.19
N VAL A 84 -14.41 2.30 -2.51
CA VAL A 84 -15.08 1.54 -1.46
C VAL A 84 -16.05 0.56 -2.11
N SER A 85 -16.06 -0.68 -1.63
CA SER A 85 -16.93 -1.70 -2.20
C SER A 85 -18.39 -1.32 -1.97
N PRO A 86 -19.21 -1.15 -3.01
CA PRO A 86 -20.61 -0.78 -2.87
C PRO A 86 -21.47 -1.93 -2.31
N ALA A 87 -20.92 -3.14 -2.18
CA ALA A 87 -21.64 -4.29 -1.65
C ALA A 87 -22.01 -4.15 -0.17
N ASP A 88 -21.22 -3.38 0.59
CA ASP A 88 -21.53 -3.04 1.98
C ASP A 88 -21.20 -1.57 2.24
N PRO A 89 -22.15 -0.66 1.96
CA PRO A 89 -21.96 0.77 2.17
C PRO A 89 -21.62 1.12 3.63
N SER A 90 -21.95 0.28 4.61
CA SER A 90 -21.63 0.54 6.02
C SER A 90 -20.12 0.53 6.32
N LEU A 91 -19.31 0.00 5.40
CA LEU A 91 -17.85 -0.06 5.51
C LEU A 91 -17.14 1.12 4.84
N VAL A 92 -17.88 2.09 4.29
CA VAL A 92 -17.27 3.29 3.70
C VAL A 92 -16.67 4.16 4.81
N PRO A 93 -15.35 4.40 4.82
CA PRO A 93 -14.73 5.28 5.82
C PRO A 93 -15.12 6.74 5.58
N GLU A 94 -15.26 7.48 6.67
CA GLU A 94 -15.54 8.93 6.69
C GLU A 94 -14.61 9.73 5.77
N GLU A 95 -13.34 9.35 5.74
CA GLU A 95 -12.34 10.06 4.95
C GLU A 95 -12.52 9.86 3.45
N CYS A 96 -13.27 8.83 3.04
CA CYS A 96 -13.54 8.49 1.65
C CYS A 96 -14.90 8.99 1.16
N GLU A 97 -15.72 9.56 2.05
CA GLU A 97 -17.00 10.16 1.68
C GLU A 97 -16.80 11.40 0.82
N ARG A 98 -17.63 11.54 -0.20
CA ARG A 98 -17.57 12.64 -1.16
C ARG A 98 -18.88 13.39 -1.17
N PRO A 99 -18.87 14.70 -1.51
CA PRO A 99 -20.07 15.46 -1.78
C PRO A 99 -21.09 14.69 -2.63
N GLY A 100 -22.28 14.50 -2.07
CA GLY A 100 -23.40 13.88 -2.77
C GLY A 100 -23.90 14.75 -3.91
N ASP A 101 -24.61 14.13 -4.85
CA ASP A 101 -25.31 14.89 -5.88
C ASP A 101 -26.36 15.83 -5.24
N LYS A 102 -26.67 16.95 -5.88
CA LYS A 102 -27.63 17.93 -5.39
C LYS A 102 -29.00 17.69 -6.02
N LEU A 103 -30.02 17.46 -5.21
CA LEU A 103 -31.41 17.55 -5.62
C LEU A 103 -31.81 19.03 -5.65
N VAL A 104 -32.11 19.52 -6.84
CA VAL A 104 -32.75 20.83 -7.03
C VAL A 104 -34.25 20.65 -6.80
N LEU A 105 -34.78 21.20 -5.71
CA LEU A 105 -36.21 21.11 -5.36
C LEU A 105 -36.67 22.38 -4.65
N GLY A 106 -37.83 22.92 -5.04
CA GLY A 106 -38.34 24.15 -4.44
C GLY A 106 -37.41 25.36 -4.57
N GLY A 107 -36.58 25.40 -5.62
CA GLY A 107 -35.59 26.45 -5.85
C GLY A 107 -34.32 26.38 -4.99
N MET A 108 -34.12 25.28 -4.25
CA MET A 108 -32.94 25.07 -3.41
C MET A 108 -32.14 23.86 -3.88
N ASP A 109 -30.82 23.93 -3.70
CA ASP A 109 -29.93 22.78 -3.84
C ASP A 109 -29.81 22.05 -2.52
N LEU A 110 -30.27 20.80 -2.49
CA LEU A 110 -30.25 19.94 -1.33
C LEU A 110 -29.31 18.79 -1.61
N GLU A 111 -28.31 18.60 -0.75
CA GLU A 111 -27.43 17.46 -0.91
C GLU A 111 -28.16 16.15 -0.64
N ILE A 112 -28.00 15.18 -1.55
CA ILE A 112 -28.47 13.82 -1.35
C ILE A 112 -27.45 13.12 -0.47
N LEU A 113 -27.80 12.95 0.81
CA LEU A 113 -26.98 12.19 1.74
C LEU A 113 -27.11 10.70 1.45
N ARG A 114 -28.35 10.20 1.25
CA ARG A 114 -28.61 8.78 0.97
C ARG A 114 -29.77 8.57 0.03
N VAL A 115 -29.71 7.43 -0.67
CA VAL A 115 -30.84 6.85 -1.40
C VAL A 115 -31.22 5.54 -0.74
N ILE A 116 -32.44 5.49 -0.23
CA ILE A 116 -33.02 4.35 0.45
C ILE A 116 -33.97 3.67 -0.54
N VAL A 117 -33.54 2.52 -1.04
CA VAL A 117 -34.37 1.66 -1.89
C VAL A 117 -35.03 0.60 -1.01
N PRO A 118 -36.38 0.48 -1.01
CA PRO A 118 -37.06 -0.57 -0.24
C PRO A 118 -36.53 -1.96 -0.60
N SER A 119 -36.38 -2.84 0.40
CA SER A 119 -35.80 -4.18 0.20
C SER A 119 -36.61 -5.07 -0.75
N ASP A 120 -37.91 -4.81 -0.88
CA ASP A 120 -38.86 -5.50 -1.76
C ASP A 120 -39.09 -4.76 -3.10
N ALA A 121 -38.37 -3.66 -3.36
CA ALA A 121 -38.55 -2.87 -4.57
C ALA A 121 -38.12 -3.66 -5.82
N PRO A 122 -38.87 -3.53 -6.94
CA PRO A 122 -38.48 -4.14 -8.22
C PRO A 122 -37.15 -3.58 -8.75
N PHE A 123 -36.58 -4.24 -9.75
CA PHE A 123 -35.42 -3.75 -10.50
C PHE A 123 -35.86 -3.29 -11.90
N PRO A 124 -35.76 -1.98 -12.24
CA PRO A 124 -35.38 -0.87 -11.35
C PRO A 124 -36.55 -0.42 -10.45
N PRO A 125 -36.30 0.36 -9.38
CA PRO A 125 -37.30 0.69 -8.38
C PRO A 125 -38.43 1.55 -8.95
N VAL A 126 -39.62 1.45 -8.35
CA VAL A 126 -40.77 2.33 -8.65
C VAL A 126 -40.96 3.42 -7.61
N SER A 127 -40.23 3.35 -6.49
CA SER A 127 -40.13 4.45 -5.53
C SER A 127 -38.80 4.34 -4.78
N VAL A 128 -38.25 5.48 -4.39
CA VAL A 128 -37.08 5.57 -3.51
C VAL A 128 -37.34 6.68 -2.49
N GLU A 129 -36.65 6.61 -1.35
CA GLU A 129 -36.60 7.71 -0.40
C GLU A 129 -35.21 8.33 -0.41
N LEU A 130 -35.14 9.66 -0.49
CA LEU A 130 -33.89 10.41 -0.43
C LEU A 130 -33.77 11.05 0.95
N SER A 131 -32.67 10.80 1.64
CA SER A 131 -32.27 11.58 2.82
C SER A 131 -31.44 12.76 2.35
N LEU A 132 -31.77 13.96 2.83
CA LEU A 132 -31.19 15.22 2.38
C LEU A 132 -30.44 15.92 3.52
N GLY A 133 -29.43 16.73 3.16
CA GLY A 133 -28.67 17.52 4.14
C GLY A 133 -29.47 18.64 4.82
N ALA A 134 -30.65 18.97 4.29
CA ALA A 134 -31.56 19.95 4.85
C ALA A 134 -33.01 19.68 4.40
N ALA A 135 -33.98 20.22 5.15
CA ALA A 135 -35.38 20.13 4.80
C ALA A 135 -35.67 20.93 3.51
N PRO A 136 -36.40 20.36 2.53
CA PRO A 136 -36.77 21.10 1.34
C PRO A 136 -37.73 22.25 1.69
N PRO A 137 -37.57 23.44 1.11
CA PRO A 137 -38.47 24.56 1.37
C PRO A 137 -39.88 24.34 0.81
N SER A 138 -39.99 23.52 -0.25
CA SER A 138 -41.24 23.05 -0.82
C SER A 138 -41.01 21.74 -1.57
N LEU A 139 -42.09 21.00 -1.83
CA LEU A 139 -42.07 19.78 -2.66
C LEU A 139 -42.50 20.08 -4.12
N ASP A 140 -42.42 21.34 -4.54
CA ASP A 140 -42.69 21.71 -5.94
C ASP A 140 -41.63 21.10 -6.85
N VAL A 141 -42.11 20.28 -7.79
CA VAL A 141 -41.28 19.55 -8.76
C VAL A 141 -40.97 20.36 -10.01
N MET A 142 -41.46 21.60 -10.11
CA MET A 142 -41.18 22.46 -11.26
C MET A 142 -39.67 22.73 -11.37
N GLY A 143 -39.05 22.21 -12.44
CA GLY A 143 -37.61 22.29 -12.66
C GLY A 143 -36.78 21.37 -11.77
N ALA A 144 -37.41 20.40 -11.09
CA ALA A 144 -36.71 19.46 -10.23
C ALA A 144 -35.77 18.56 -11.03
N ARG A 145 -34.53 18.47 -10.57
CA ARG A 145 -33.47 17.71 -11.20
C ARG A 145 -32.41 17.32 -10.18
N ILE A 146 -31.69 16.25 -10.44
CA ILE A 146 -30.48 15.89 -9.71
C ILE A 146 -29.29 16.38 -10.53
N ARG A 147 -28.40 17.15 -9.90
CA ARG A 147 -27.19 17.65 -10.54
C ARG A 147 -25.95 17.21 -9.80
N ARG A 148 -24.91 16.90 -10.57
CA ARG A 148 -23.58 16.55 -10.07
C ARG A 148 -22.63 17.69 -10.31
N LEU A 149 -21.87 18.04 -9.28
CA LEU A 149 -20.78 19.01 -9.39
C LEU A 149 -19.43 18.27 -9.44
N ASP A 150 -18.47 18.83 -10.16
CA ASP A 150 -17.06 18.45 -10.00
C ASP A 150 -16.42 19.13 -8.78
N ASP A 151 -15.15 18.83 -8.54
CA ASP A 151 -14.39 19.39 -7.41
C ASP A 151 -14.20 20.92 -7.52
N GLY A 152 -14.35 21.49 -8.72
CA GLY A 152 -14.36 22.93 -8.97
C GLY A 152 -15.73 23.59 -8.82
N GLY A 153 -16.77 22.81 -8.51
CA GLY A 153 -18.16 23.27 -8.37
C GLY A 153 -18.91 23.44 -9.70
N ALA A 154 -18.35 23.02 -10.83
CA ALA A 154 -19.01 23.09 -12.12
C ALA A 154 -20.00 21.91 -12.29
N GLU A 155 -21.15 22.18 -12.91
CA GLU A 155 -22.15 21.15 -13.18
C GLU A 155 -21.68 20.22 -14.30
N VAL A 156 -21.49 18.94 -13.98
CA VAL A 156 -21.02 17.90 -14.92
C VAL A 156 -22.09 16.88 -15.29
N LYS A 157 -23.19 16.81 -14.53
CA LYS A 157 -24.36 15.97 -14.85
C LYS A 157 -25.64 16.65 -14.40
N SER A 158 -26.70 16.50 -15.18
CA SER A 158 -28.05 16.97 -14.84
C SER A 158 -29.07 15.93 -15.29
N VAL A 159 -29.84 15.41 -14.34
CA VAL A 159 -30.87 14.39 -14.55
C VAL A 159 -32.22 14.95 -14.11
N PRO A 160 -33.15 15.26 -15.03
CA PRO A 160 -34.47 15.78 -14.67
C PRO A 160 -35.32 14.73 -13.96
N LEU A 161 -36.21 15.16 -13.06
CA LEU A 161 -37.20 14.30 -12.38
C LEU A 161 -38.47 14.09 -13.22
N ASP A 162 -38.32 13.96 -14.54
CA ASP A 162 -39.46 13.86 -15.47
C ASP A 162 -40.34 12.65 -15.14
N GLY A 163 -41.65 12.89 -15.02
CA GLY A 163 -42.63 11.85 -14.70
C GLY A 163 -42.56 11.29 -13.27
N ALA A 164 -41.65 11.80 -12.44
CA ALA A 164 -41.60 11.48 -11.02
C ALA A 164 -42.52 12.40 -10.21
N ALA A 165 -43.13 11.87 -9.14
CA ALA A 165 -43.82 12.67 -8.15
C ALA A 165 -43.00 12.72 -6.86
N VAL A 166 -42.97 13.87 -6.20
CA VAL A 166 -42.23 14.08 -4.96
C VAL A 166 -43.20 14.30 -3.80
N GLY A 167 -43.04 13.52 -2.74
CA GLY A 167 -43.83 13.59 -1.53
C GLY A 167 -42.96 13.70 -0.27
N PRO A 168 -43.58 13.94 0.90
CA PRO A 168 -42.85 13.91 2.16
C PRO A 168 -42.28 12.51 2.42
N GLY A 169 -41.06 12.46 2.95
CA GLY A 169 -40.43 11.22 3.38
C GLY A 169 -40.78 10.84 4.83
N SER A 170 -40.00 9.94 5.39
CA SER A 170 -40.12 9.48 6.77
C SER A 170 -39.81 10.55 7.83
N ASP A 171 -39.03 11.58 7.49
CA ASP A 171 -38.70 12.70 8.36
C ASP A 171 -38.69 14.05 7.62
N ALA A 172 -38.39 15.14 8.34
CA ALA A 172 -38.44 16.50 7.79
C ALA A 172 -37.34 16.77 6.75
N THR A 173 -36.27 15.97 6.76
CA THR A 173 -35.12 16.03 5.87
C THR A 173 -35.14 14.96 4.80
N SER A 174 -36.22 14.18 4.69
CA SER A 174 -36.35 13.16 3.67
C SER A 174 -37.54 13.40 2.74
N VAL A 175 -37.39 12.95 1.50
CA VAL A 175 -38.42 13.04 0.46
C VAL A 175 -38.61 11.69 -0.21
N LYS A 176 -39.86 11.35 -0.48
CA LYS A 176 -40.21 10.17 -1.25
C LYS A 176 -40.33 10.54 -2.72
N ILE A 177 -39.61 9.84 -3.59
CA ILE A 177 -39.68 9.99 -5.04
C ILE A 177 -40.42 8.80 -5.62
N GLU A 178 -41.64 9.04 -6.11
CA GLU A 178 -42.44 8.05 -6.84
C GLU A 178 -42.01 8.05 -8.31
N LEU A 179 -41.57 6.90 -8.80
CA LEU A 179 -40.95 6.72 -10.11
C LEU A 179 -41.82 5.91 -11.09
N GLY A 180 -43.06 5.58 -10.72
CA GLY A 180 -43.96 4.76 -11.54
C GLY A 180 -44.23 5.34 -12.94
N GLY A 181 -44.22 6.67 -13.08
CA GLY A 181 -44.35 7.38 -14.35
C GLY A 181 -43.01 7.86 -14.95
N ALA A 182 -41.89 7.62 -14.26
CA ALA A 182 -40.58 8.12 -14.66
C ALA A 182 -39.95 7.26 -15.76
N PRO A 183 -39.11 7.85 -16.63
CA PRO A 183 -38.29 7.11 -17.59
C PRO A 183 -37.39 6.08 -16.89
N ILE A 184 -37.12 4.97 -17.59
CA ILE A 184 -36.23 3.90 -17.09
C ILE A 184 -34.86 4.45 -16.68
N ALA A 185 -34.31 5.41 -17.44
CA ALA A 185 -33.01 6.01 -17.17
C ALA A 185 -32.94 6.73 -15.81
N LEU A 186 -34.02 7.39 -15.37
CA LEU A 186 -34.07 8.02 -14.03
C LEU A 186 -34.16 6.94 -12.94
N ARG A 187 -34.90 5.87 -13.21
CA ARG A 187 -35.06 4.75 -12.28
C ARG A 187 -33.74 4.01 -12.08
N ASP A 188 -33.02 3.74 -13.16
CA ASP A 188 -31.68 3.16 -13.14
C ASP A 188 -30.68 4.09 -12.43
N PHE A 189 -30.73 5.39 -12.70
CA PHE A 189 -29.86 6.38 -12.05
C PHE A 189 -30.04 6.44 -10.52
N LEU A 190 -31.25 6.21 -10.03
CA LEU A 190 -31.58 6.15 -8.60
C LEU A 190 -31.47 4.74 -8.00
N ASP A 191 -31.19 3.70 -8.79
CA ASP A 191 -31.01 2.34 -8.30
C ASP A 191 -29.57 2.11 -7.83
N VAL A 192 -29.28 2.53 -6.60
CA VAL A 192 -27.94 2.39 -5.99
C VAL A 192 -27.53 0.94 -5.70
N ARG A 193 -28.38 -0.05 -6.00
CA ARG A 193 -28.05 -1.48 -5.87
C ARG A 193 -27.21 -1.98 -7.06
N VAL A 194 -27.15 -1.22 -8.16
CA VAL A 194 -26.41 -1.56 -9.37
C VAL A 194 -25.06 -0.87 -9.37
N VAL A 195 -23.99 -1.66 -9.27
CA VAL A 195 -22.63 -1.19 -8.94
C VAL A 195 -21.78 -0.83 -10.16
N ASP A 196 -22.22 -1.22 -11.36
CA ASP A 196 -21.52 -1.04 -12.63
C ASP A 196 -22.09 0.09 -13.49
N GLN A 197 -23.02 0.88 -12.94
CA GLN A 197 -23.67 2.00 -13.61
C GLN A 197 -23.32 3.33 -12.94
N ASP A 198 -23.34 4.41 -13.73
CA ASP A 198 -23.19 5.77 -13.21
C ASP A 198 -24.49 6.25 -12.53
N HIS A 199 -24.70 5.76 -11.31
CA HIS A 199 -25.80 6.09 -10.41
C HIS A 199 -25.56 7.39 -9.63
N VAL A 200 -26.58 7.84 -8.90
CA VAL A 200 -26.52 9.00 -8.00
C VAL A 200 -25.43 8.85 -6.93
N ARG A 201 -24.67 9.93 -6.68
CA ARG A 201 -23.68 9.99 -5.60
C ARG A 201 -24.36 10.33 -4.28
N MET A 202 -24.08 9.53 -3.26
CA MET A 202 -24.55 9.71 -1.88
C MET A 202 -23.44 10.40 -1.06
N GLY A 203 -23.82 11.41 -0.28
CA GLY A 203 -22.91 12.15 0.60
C GLY A 203 -22.53 11.42 1.90
N ASP A 204 -23.42 10.54 2.38
CA ASP A 204 -23.24 9.70 3.58
C ASP A 204 -23.62 8.25 3.21
N PRO A 205 -22.81 7.56 2.40
CA PRO A 205 -23.14 6.21 1.95
C PRO A 205 -23.21 5.19 3.10
N ASN A 206 -22.45 5.37 4.19
CA ASN A 206 -22.46 4.45 5.33
C ASN A 206 -23.68 4.63 6.25
N GLY A 207 -24.33 5.80 6.18
CA GLY A 207 -25.56 6.13 6.88
C GLY A 207 -25.42 6.26 8.38
N ASN A 208 -24.25 6.67 8.87
CA ASN A 208 -24.03 6.93 10.29
C ASN A 208 -24.46 8.34 10.72
N GLY A 209 -24.90 9.19 9.77
CA GLY A 209 -25.38 10.55 10.02
C GLY A 209 -24.27 11.61 10.09
N ILE A 210 -23.03 11.24 9.81
CA ILE A 210 -21.91 12.14 9.58
C ILE A 210 -21.66 12.09 8.07
N ALA A 211 -21.67 13.25 7.42
CA ALA A 211 -21.34 13.38 6.02
C ALA A 211 -20.10 14.27 5.90
N HIS A 212 -19.14 13.88 5.06
CA HIS A 212 -17.89 14.63 4.87
C HIS A 212 -17.12 14.79 6.18
N GLY A 213 -16.82 13.68 6.84
CA GLY A 213 -16.03 13.68 8.08
C GLY A 213 -14.65 14.36 7.96
N THR A 214 -14.20 14.65 6.73
CA THR A 214 -13.03 15.47 6.45
C THR A 214 -13.34 16.63 5.48
N PRO A 215 -12.66 17.79 5.59
CA PRO A 215 -12.85 18.92 4.67
C PRO A 215 -12.49 18.62 3.21
N ALA A 216 -11.67 17.59 2.97
CA ALA A 216 -11.25 17.18 1.64
C ALA A 216 -11.16 15.64 1.60
N PRO A 217 -11.94 14.98 0.74
CA PRO A 217 -11.96 13.53 0.66
C PRO A 217 -10.59 12.96 0.30
N TRP A 218 -10.31 11.79 0.82
CA TRP A 218 -9.16 10.99 0.42
C TRP A 218 -9.35 10.48 -1.02
N SER A 219 -8.23 10.11 -1.62
CA SER A 219 -8.15 9.48 -2.93
C SER A 219 -7.46 8.13 -2.81
N GLN A 220 -7.54 7.31 -3.87
CA GLN A 220 -6.80 6.05 -3.91
C GLN A 220 -5.30 6.27 -3.70
N VAL A 221 -4.75 7.23 -4.46
CA VAL A 221 -3.41 7.78 -4.26
C VAL A 221 -3.54 9.29 -4.16
N HIS A 222 -3.23 9.82 -2.98
CA HIS A 222 -3.20 11.25 -2.69
C HIS A 222 -1.76 11.76 -2.86
N PRO A 223 -1.47 12.57 -3.89
CA PRO A 223 -0.12 13.08 -4.13
C PRO A 223 0.48 13.75 -2.90
N GLY A 224 1.73 13.42 -2.60
CA GLY A 224 2.51 14.00 -1.50
C GLY A 224 2.13 13.52 -0.10
N ASP A 225 0.98 12.85 0.06
CA ASP A 225 0.46 12.43 1.37
C ASP A 225 0.04 10.96 1.38
N PRO A 226 0.98 10.04 1.71
CA PRO A 226 0.68 8.63 1.87
C PRO A 226 -0.38 8.33 2.93
N LYS A 227 -0.51 9.18 3.97
CA LYS A 227 -1.48 8.94 5.05
C LYS A 227 -2.90 9.24 4.62
N ARG A 228 -3.10 10.07 3.60
CA ARG A 228 -4.40 10.33 2.94
C ARG A 228 -4.64 9.47 1.69
N SER A 229 -3.76 8.51 1.41
CA SER A 229 -3.89 7.59 0.29
C SER A 229 -4.58 6.30 0.74
N TYR A 230 -5.83 6.13 0.32
CA TYR A 230 -6.65 4.99 0.72
C TYR A 230 -5.99 3.64 0.36
N LEU A 231 -5.37 3.53 -0.82
CA LEU A 231 -4.62 2.31 -1.21
C LEU A 231 -3.51 1.97 -0.20
N TYR A 232 -2.75 2.97 0.26
CA TYR A 232 -1.66 2.75 1.20
C TYR A 232 -2.19 2.29 2.57
N ARG A 233 -3.26 2.94 3.05
CA ARG A 233 -3.89 2.59 4.33
C ARG A 233 -4.48 1.17 4.31
N ARG A 234 -5.06 0.75 3.19
CA ARG A 234 -5.54 -0.63 2.96
C ARG A 234 -4.47 -1.72 3.06
N LEU A 235 -3.20 -1.36 2.90
CA LEU A 235 -2.07 -2.31 3.01
C LEU A 235 -1.53 -2.41 4.43
N LEU A 236 -1.94 -1.52 5.35
CA LEU A 236 -1.43 -1.44 6.70
C LEU A 236 -2.47 -1.80 7.76
N ASP A 237 -3.74 -1.43 7.53
CA ASP A 237 -4.73 -1.33 8.58
C ASP A 237 -6.11 -1.83 8.14
N ASP A 238 -6.68 -2.72 8.95
CA ASP A 238 -8.01 -3.30 8.73
C ASP A 238 -9.16 -2.30 9.01
N GLN A 239 -8.88 -1.16 9.67
CA GLN A 239 -9.91 -0.14 9.95
C GLN A 239 -10.51 0.45 8.67
N TYR A 240 -9.76 0.47 7.57
CA TYR A 240 -10.21 0.95 6.26
C TYR A 240 -10.78 -0.20 5.40
N GLY A 241 -11.18 -1.29 6.06
CA GLY A 241 -11.63 -2.56 5.50
C GLY A 241 -10.49 -3.57 5.36
N PRO A 242 -10.80 -4.83 4.96
CA PRO A 242 -9.89 -5.96 5.18
C PRO A 242 -8.53 -5.79 4.50
N ARG A 243 -7.41 -5.93 5.22
CA ARG A 243 -6.09 -5.64 4.67
C ARG A 243 -5.82 -6.36 3.35
N MET A 244 -5.35 -5.59 2.37
CA MET A 244 -4.96 -6.11 1.05
C MET A 244 -3.50 -6.60 1.08
N PRO A 245 -3.14 -7.60 0.24
CA PRO A 245 -4.04 -8.45 -0.56
C PRO A 245 -4.86 -9.42 0.33
N LEU A 246 -6.13 -9.66 -0.01
CA LEU A 246 -7.04 -10.52 0.80
C LEU A 246 -6.61 -11.99 0.84
N ILE A 247 -6.02 -12.47 -0.25
CA ILE A 247 -5.45 -13.81 -0.32
C ILE A 247 -4.07 -13.73 0.31
N PRO A 248 -3.63 -14.73 1.10
CA PRO A 248 -2.27 -14.81 1.62
C PRO A 248 -1.26 -14.94 0.47
N ARG A 249 -1.03 -13.81 -0.18
CA ARG A 249 0.00 -13.51 -1.14
C ARG A 249 0.84 -12.41 -0.52
N THR A 250 2.09 -12.42 -0.86
CA THR A 250 3.16 -11.80 -0.10
C THR A 250 3.41 -10.40 -0.63
N TRP A 251 2.63 -9.44 -0.13
CA TRP A 251 2.97 -8.03 -0.23
C TRP A 251 4.08 -7.71 0.77
N SER A 252 5.27 -7.39 0.27
CA SER A 252 6.47 -7.27 1.10
C SER A 252 6.60 -5.90 1.78
N PRO A 253 7.28 -5.81 2.94
CA PRO A 253 7.68 -4.53 3.53
C PRO A 253 8.44 -3.60 2.58
N LEU A 254 9.25 -4.16 1.66
CA LEU A 254 9.92 -3.34 0.63
C LEU A 254 8.94 -2.72 -0.37
N ALA A 255 7.87 -3.44 -0.73
CA ALA A 255 6.84 -2.92 -1.62
C ALA A 255 6.02 -1.83 -0.92
N THR A 256 5.71 -1.99 0.37
CA THR A 256 5.12 -0.93 1.20
C THR A 256 6.01 0.32 1.23
N ARG A 257 7.32 0.13 1.47
CA ARG A 257 8.32 1.21 1.46
C ARG A 257 8.36 1.94 0.12
N ALA A 258 8.40 1.20 -0.98
CA ALA A 258 8.40 1.75 -2.34
C ALA A 258 7.12 2.56 -2.63
N LEU A 259 5.94 2.00 -2.29
CA LEU A 259 4.66 2.68 -2.47
C LEU A 259 4.60 3.97 -1.65
N PHE A 260 5.00 3.93 -0.38
CA PHE A 260 5.06 5.11 0.49
C PHE A 260 5.91 6.23 -0.14
N CYS A 261 7.11 5.88 -0.62
CA CYS A 261 8.01 6.87 -1.22
C CYS A 261 7.54 7.40 -2.56
N TRP A 262 6.97 6.53 -3.40
CA TRP A 262 6.37 6.96 -4.66
C TRP A 262 5.26 7.98 -4.40
N VAL A 263 4.29 7.67 -3.54
CA VAL A 263 3.18 8.57 -3.22
C VAL A 263 3.69 9.90 -2.65
N ARG A 264 4.64 9.85 -1.70
CA ARG A 264 5.22 11.05 -1.09
C ARG A 264 5.98 11.93 -2.09
N GLY A 265 6.61 11.32 -3.09
CA GLY A 265 7.36 12.02 -4.12
C GLY A 265 6.48 12.73 -5.17
N LEU A 266 5.18 12.42 -5.23
CA LEU A 266 4.26 13.08 -6.14
C LEU A 266 3.99 14.54 -5.71
N PRO A 267 4.07 15.52 -6.60
CA PRO A 267 3.74 16.90 -6.27
C PRO A 267 2.24 17.09 -6.03
N GLU A 268 1.89 18.10 -5.22
CA GLU A 268 0.48 18.50 -5.05
C GLU A 268 -0.15 18.83 -6.42
N GLY A 269 -1.35 18.30 -6.67
CA GLY A 269 -2.03 18.46 -7.96
C GLY A 269 -1.53 17.54 -9.08
N ALA A 270 -0.64 16.58 -8.79
CA ALA A 270 -0.24 15.57 -9.78
C ALA A 270 -1.47 14.86 -10.37
N THR A 271 -1.43 14.67 -11.68
CA THR A 271 -2.42 13.89 -12.45
C THR A 271 -1.82 12.54 -12.86
N PRO A 272 -2.64 11.59 -13.34
CA PRO A 272 -2.13 10.32 -13.88
C PRO A 272 -1.07 10.48 -14.98
N ASP A 273 -1.10 11.58 -15.73
CA ASP A 273 -0.16 11.89 -16.82
C ASP A 273 1.05 12.70 -16.37
N SER A 274 1.17 13.02 -15.08
CA SER A 274 2.30 13.80 -14.56
C SER A 274 3.61 13.03 -14.72
N PRO A 275 4.66 13.61 -15.30
CA PRO A 275 5.91 12.91 -15.56
C PRO A 275 6.59 12.40 -14.28
N GLU A 276 6.39 13.10 -13.16
CA GLU A 276 6.87 12.71 -11.83
C GLU A 276 6.29 11.37 -11.38
N ALA A 277 5.10 11.00 -11.83
CA ALA A 277 4.47 9.74 -11.46
C ALA A 277 5.20 8.52 -12.06
N LEU A 278 5.97 8.71 -13.14
CA LEU A 278 6.81 7.71 -13.79
C LEU A 278 8.32 7.88 -13.49
N ALA A 279 8.70 8.95 -12.78
CA ALA A 279 10.09 9.20 -12.43
C ALA A 279 10.62 8.13 -11.44
N PRO A 280 11.96 7.97 -11.34
CA PRO A 280 12.56 7.14 -10.31
C PRO A 280 12.08 7.54 -8.91
N ILE A 281 11.84 6.56 -8.05
CA ILE A 281 11.37 6.81 -6.68
C ILE A 281 12.51 7.43 -5.86
N ASP A 282 12.27 8.60 -5.27
CA ASP A 282 13.26 9.28 -4.42
C ASP A 282 13.27 8.70 -3.01
N TYR A 283 14.01 7.61 -2.83
CA TYR A 283 14.24 7.03 -1.50
C TYR A 283 15.10 7.89 -0.58
N ALA A 284 15.96 8.76 -1.15
CA ALA A 284 16.93 9.52 -0.37
C ALA A 284 16.26 10.64 0.44
N SER A 285 15.20 11.27 -0.09
CA SER A 285 14.40 12.26 0.64
C SER A 285 13.20 11.65 1.39
N CYS A 286 12.99 10.34 1.26
CA CYS A 286 11.83 9.66 1.81
C CYS A 286 12.09 9.11 3.23
N PRO A 287 11.46 9.64 4.29
CA PRO A 287 11.63 9.14 5.64
C PRO A 287 11.00 7.74 5.82
N LEU A 288 11.40 7.01 6.85
CA LEU A 288 10.67 5.80 7.26
C LEU A 288 9.29 6.15 7.81
N ASP A 289 8.29 5.32 7.52
CA ASP A 289 6.96 5.42 8.11
C ASP A 289 6.90 4.58 9.39
N PRO A 290 6.67 5.17 10.58
CA PRO A 290 6.58 4.42 11.83
C PRO A 290 5.37 3.47 11.88
N ASP A 291 4.34 3.71 11.06
CA ASP A 291 3.13 2.89 11.02
C ASP A 291 3.27 1.69 10.06
N ALA A 292 4.35 1.63 9.27
CA ALA A 292 4.60 0.59 8.29
C ALA A 292 5.57 -0.49 8.83
N PRO A 293 5.48 -1.74 8.35
CA PRO A 293 6.48 -2.75 8.60
C PRO A 293 7.87 -2.25 8.17
N ASP A 294 8.84 -2.28 9.09
CA ASP A 294 10.20 -1.84 8.79
C ASP A 294 10.81 -2.73 7.69
N PRO A 295 11.16 -2.16 6.51
CA PRO A 295 11.80 -2.91 5.43
C PRO A 295 13.14 -3.54 5.84
N ASN A 296 13.79 -2.98 6.86
CA ASN A 296 15.07 -3.41 7.42
C ASN A 296 14.93 -4.20 8.73
N ALA A 297 13.71 -4.58 9.13
CA ALA A 297 13.49 -5.33 10.36
C ALA A 297 14.44 -6.53 10.43
N THR A 298 15.19 -6.63 11.53
CA THR A 298 16.16 -7.70 11.75
C THR A 298 15.45 -9.05 11.65
N GLY A 299 15.99 -9.95 10.82
CA GLY A 299 15.39 -11.28 10.61
C GLY A 299 14.31 -11.36 9.54
N ALA A 300 13.89 -10.24 8.95
CA ALA A 300 13.03 -10.26 7.78
C ALA A 300 13.83 -10.71 6.54
N TRP A 301 13.17 -11.43 5.64
CA TRP A 301 13.78 -11.81 4.37
C TRP A 301 14.25 -10.59 3.58
N SER A 302 13.54 -9.46 3.63
CA SER A 302 13.97 -8.21 2.96
C SER A 302 15.34 -7.72 3.42
N SER A 303 15.62 -7.78 4.73
CA SER A 303 16.92 -7.43 5.31
C SER A 303 17.99 -8.42 4.84
N VAL A 304 17.73 -9.73 4.93
CA VAL A 304 18.67 -10.76 4.50
C VAL A 304 18.93 -10.71 2.99
N ARG A 305 17.90 -10.50 2.18
CA ARG A 305 17.98 -10.37 0.71
C ARG A 305 18.91 -9.22 0.31
N THR A 306 18.75 -8.07 0.97
CA THR A 306 19.60 -6.89 0.76
C THR A 306 21.04 -7.16 1.16
N LEU A 307 21.24 -7.78 2.32
CA LEU A 307 22.55 -8.18 2.81
C LEU A 307 23.26 -9.13 1.83
N MET A 308 22.54 -10.13 1.31
CA MET A 308 23.07 -11.09 0.34
C MET A 308 23.44 -10.42 -0.98
N GLY A 309 22.59 -9.53 -1.51
CA GLY A 309 22.87 -8.80 -2.74
C GLY A 309 24.05 -7.84 -2.64
N SER A 310 24.18 -7.13 -1.52
CA SER A 310 25.19 -6.09 -1.34
C SER A 310 26.55 -6.60 -0.87
N ARG A 311 26.60 -7.69 -0.08
CA ARG A 311 27.84 -8.18 0.55
C ARG A 311 28.32 -9.52 0.00
N CYS A 312 27.45 -10.33 -0.61
CA CYS A 312 27.75 -11.74 -0.93
C CYS A 312 27.67 -12.06 -2.43
N ALA A 313 26.54 -11.72 -3.06
CA ALA A 313 26.25 -11.98 -4.47
C ALA A 313 26.78 -10.85 -5.38
N THR A 314 28.03 -10.48 -5.16
CA THR A 314 28.73 -9.44 -5.91
C THR A 314 29.47 -10.03 -7.12
N GLN A 315 29.84 -9.18 -8.07
CA GLN A 315 30.56 -9.60 -9.28
C GLN A 315 31.85 -10.36 -8.91
N GLY A 316 31.95 -11.61 -9.37
CA GLY A 316 33.12 -12.47 -9.12
C GLY A 316 33.04 -13.35 -7.87
N CYS A 317 31.99 -13.22 -7.04
CA CYS A 317 31.81 -14.01 -5.82
C CYS A 317 30.64 -15.00 -5.96
N HIS A 318 29.50 -14.78 -5.30
CA HIS A 318 28.41 -15.75 -5.21
C HIS A 318 27.22 -15.41 -6.12
N THR A 319 27.46 -15.17 -7.40
CA THR A 319 26.40 -14.99 -8.42
C THR A 319 26.23 -16.24 -9.27
N GLU A 320 25.17 -16.30 -10.08
CA GLU A 320 24.95 -17.37 -11.06
C GLU A 320 26.17 -17.58 -11.97
N ALA A 321 26.84 -16.50 -12.38
CA ALA A 321 27.99 -16.55 -13.27
C ALA A 321 29.30 -16.97 -12.57
N ALA A 322 29.53 -16.49 -11.34
CA ALA A 322 30.80 -16.72 -10.65
C ALA A 322 30.81 -18.00 -9.82
N ARG A 323 29.70 -18.32 -9.16
CA ARG A 323 29.50 -19.48 -8.27
C ARG A 323 30.72 -19.81 -7.40
N ALA A 324 31.33 -18.81 -6.75
CA ALA A 324 32.50 -19.04 -5.91
C ALA A 324 32.21 -20.13 -4.86
N GLY A 325 33.08 -21.15 -4.80
CA GLY A 325 32.87 -22.32 -3.94
C GLY A 325 31.64 -23.17 -4.31
N GLY A 326 31.15 -23.09 -5.55
CA GLY A 326 29.96 -23.82 -6.03
C GLY A 326 28.64 -23.30 -5.47
N LEU A 327 28.59 -22.04 -5.02
CA LEU A 327 27.43 -21.43 -4.36
C LEU A 327 26.96 -20.18 -5.11
N ASP A 328 25.66 -20.13 -5.37
CA ASP A 328 24.95 -18.96 -5.87
C ASP A 328 24.06 -18.40 -4.74
N LEU A 329 24.27 -17.12 -4.42
CA LEU A 329 23.52 -16.35 -3.43
C LEU A 329 22.74 -15.21 -4.09
N THR A 330 22.53 -15.26 -5.42
CA THR A 330 21.66 -14.31 -6.12
C THR A 330 20.33 -14.23 -5.36
N PRO A 331 19.92 -13.05 -4.88
CA PRO A 331 18.99 -12.94 -3.75
C PRO A 331 17.53 -13.05 -4.21
N THR A 332 17.21 -14.16 -4.87
CA THR A 332 15.86 -14.55 -5.31
C THR A 332 15.39 -15.77 -4.54
N SER A 333 14.08 -15.89 -4.32
CA SER A 333 13.50 -17.04 -3.62
C SER A 333 13.80 -18.35 -4.37
N ALA A 334 13.77 -18.34 -5.71
CA ALA A 334 14.08 -19.51 -6.53
C ALA A 334 15.52 -19.99 -6.34
N THR A 335 16.50 -19.07 -6.37
CA THR A 335 17.91 -19.39 -6.11
C THR A 335 18.09 -19.92 -4.69
N PHE A 336 17.47 -19.30 -3.69
CA PHE A 336 17.64 -19.72 -2.29
C PHE A 336 17.04 -21.10 -2.01
N VAL A 337 15.88 -21.44 -2.56
CA VAL A 337 15.31 -22.80 -2.47
C VAL A 337 16.24 -23.83 -3.13
N LYS A 338 16.81 -23.48 -4.28
CA LYS A 338 17.62 -24.40 -5.08
C LYS A 338 19.01 -24.63 -4.51
N ASP A 339 19.69 -23.55 -4.11
CA ASP A 339 21.12 -23.54 -3.84
C ASP A 339 21.45 -23.25 -2.36
N VAL A 340 20.51 -22.81 -1.51
CA VAL A 340 20.85 -22.36 -0.14
C VAL A 340 20.11 -23.13 0.95
N ILE A 341 18.79 -23.18 0.89
CA ILE A 341 17.96 -23.74 1.95
C ILE A 341 17.91 -25.25 1.83
N SER A 342 18.27 -25.95 2.91
CA SER A 342 18.32 -27.41 2.98
C SER A 342 19.26 -28.07 1.96
N VAL A 343 20.25 -27.33 1.45
CA VAL A 343 21.26 -27.81 0.51
C VAL A 343 22.55 -28.13 1.26
N ALA A 344 23.19 -29.26 0.96
CA ALA A 344 24.47 -29.62 1.56
C ALA A 344 25.57 -28.60 1.26
N SER A 345 26.42 -28.31 2.25
CA SER A 345 27.58 -27.45 2.05
C SER A 345 28.64 -28.14 1.20
N THR A 346 29.18 -27.42 0.21
CA THR A 346 30.27 -27.93 -0.63
C THR A 346 31.56 -28.11 0.16
N GLN A 347 31.80 -27.27 1.16
CA GLN A 347 33.01 -27.32 1.98
C GLN A 347 32.90 -28.36 3.11
N GLN A 348 31.68 -28.67 3.54
CA GLN A 348 31.42 -29.67 4.58
C GLN A 348 30.12 -30.42 4.24
N PRO A 349 30.17 -31.48 3.42
CA PRO A 349 28.98 -32.14 2.88
C PRO A 349 28.03 -32.76 3.93
N SER A 350 28.51 -32.97 5.16
CA SER A 350 27.72 -33.51 6.27
C SER A 350 26.79 -32.49 6.94
N VAL A 351 26.88 -31.19 6.58
CA VAL A 351 26.02 -30.13 7.11
C VAL A 351 25.33 -29.38 5.99
N LEU A 352 24.17 -28.79 6.31
CA LEU A 352 23.40 -27.99 5.34
C LEU A 352 23.79 -26.52 5.43
N ARG A 353 23.73 -25.82 4.30
CA ARG A 353 24.00 -24.37 4.16
C ARG A 353 23.07 -23.57 5.06
N VAL A 354 21.76 -23.81 4.95
CA VAL A 354 20.74 -23.28 5.88
C VAL A 354 19.82 -24.43 6.31
N VAL A 355 19.60 -24.56 7.61
CA VAL A 355 18.61 -25.45 8.22
C VAL A 355 17.49 -24.57 8.79
N PRO A 356 16.31 -24.52 8.15
CA PRO A 356 15.15 -23.79 8.66
C PRO A 356 14.87 -24.09 10.14
N GLY A 357 14.71 -23.04 10.94
CA GLY A 357 14.43 -23.12 12.38
C GLY A 357 15.64 -23.46 13.25
N GLN A 358 16.81 -23.77 12.66
CA GLN A 358 17.99 -24.22 13.39
C GLN A 358 19.24 -23.42 13.01
N PRO A 359 19.41 -22.20 13.56
CA PRO A 359 20.58 -21.36 13.30
C PRO A 359 21.89 -22.07 13.64
N ALA A 360 21.97 -22.75 14.78
CA ALA A 360 23.18 -23.45 15.21
C ALA A 360 23.60 -24.61 14.28
N ALA A 361 22.66 -25.18 13.53
CA ALA A 361 22.91 -26.25 12.56
C ALA A 361 23.20 -25.74 11.14
N SER A 362 23.13 -24.42 10.92
CA SER A 362 23.22 -23.79 9.61
C SER A 362 24.65 -23.34 9.31
N TYR A 363 25.28 -23.96 8.31
CA TYR A 363 26.68 -23.70 7.96
C TYR A 363 26.92 -22.25 7.48
N LEU A 364 25.90 -21.59 6.90
CA LEU A 364 25.98 -20.18 6.50
C LEU A 364 26.41 -19.28 7.66
N LEU A 365 25.86 -19.47 8.86
CA LEU A 365 26.26 -18.68 10.04
C LEU A 365 27.72 -18.94 10.41
N CYS A 366 28.18 -20.18 10.30
CA CYS A 366 29.59 -20.48 10.55
C CYS A 366 30.55 -19.88 9.51
N LYS A 367 30.05 -19.49 8.33
CA LYS A 367 30.84 -18.77 7.33
C LYS A 367 30.93 -17.28 7.57
N VAL A 368 29.97 -16.67 8.27
CA VAL A 368 29.91 -15.21 8.45
C VAL A 368 30.16 -14.76 9.89
N ASP A 369 29.92 -15.63 10.87
CA ASP A 369 30.12 -15.36 12.28
C ASP A 369 31.53 -15.79 12.71
N PRO A 370 32.43 -14.85 13.08
CA PRO A 370 33.77 -15.18 13.53
C PRO A 370 33.78 -16.08 14.76
N ALA A 371 32.73 -16.05 15.60
CA ALA A 371 32.62 -16.82 16.83
C ALA A 371 32.18 -18.29 16.61
N CYS A 372 31.80 -18.70 15.40
CA CYS A 372 31.47 -20.11 15.18
C CYS A 372 32.71 -21.02 15.24
N GLU A 373 32.78 -21.86 16.26
CA GLU A 373 33.84 -22.86 16.47
C GLU A 373 33.73 -24.06 15.51
N SER A 374 32.54 -24.35 14.99
CA SER A 374 32.27 -25.48 14.08
C SER A 374 32.57 -25.19 12.60
N ARG A 375 33.29 -24.11 12.30
CA ARG A 375 33.68 -23.78 10.91
C ARG A 375 34.64 -24.84 10.38
N ALA A 376 34.43 -25.28 9.13
CA ALA A 376 35.29 -26.28 8.52
C ALA A 376 36.76 -25.81 8.50
N PRO A 377 37.72 -26.69 8.86
CA PRO A 377 39.15 -26.37 8.84
C PRO A 377 39.60 -25.88 7.47
N MET A 378 40.60 -25.00 7.44
CA MET A 378 41.18 -24.44 6.21
C MET A 378 40.16 -23.70 5.31
N THR A 379 39.07 -23.18 5.89
CA THR A 379 38.12 -22.31 5.18
C THR A 379 38.14 -20.89 5.74
N ALA A 380 38.11 -19.89 4.86
CA ALA A 380 38.10 -18.47 5.26
C ALA A 380 36.70 -18.02 5.72
N LEU A 381 36.65 -17.00 6.59
CA LEU A 381 35.41 -16.26 6.86
C LEU A 381 34.95 -15.53 5.58
N MET A 382 33.64 -15.34 5.45
CA MET A 382 33.02 -14.56 4.39
C MET A 382 32.37 -13.29 4.97
N PRO A 383 32.42 -12.15 4.26
CA PRO A 383 33.09 -11.93 2.97
C PRO A 383 34.63 -12.04 3.06
N SER A 384 35.28 -12.70 2.09
CA SER A 384 36.75 -12.86 2.09
C SER A 384 37.49 -11.62 1.56
N ALA A 385 36.76 -10.72 0.90
CA ALA A 385 37.22 -9.40 0.50
C ALA A 385 36.21 -8.37 1.03
N GLY A 386 36.70 -7.27 1.60
CA GLY A 386 35.87 -6.26 2.25
C GLY A 386 35.74 -6.46 3.76
N GLU A 387 34.84 -5.68 4.37
CA GLU A 387 34.58 -5.74 5.81
C GLU A 387 33.72 -6.94 6.19
N SER A 388 34.01 -7.52 7.35
CA SER A 388 33.18 -8.55 7.97
C SER A 388 31.77 -8.03 8.24
N LEU A 389 30.79 -8.93 8.34
CA LEU A 389 29.44 -8.53 8.72
C LEU A 389 29.43 -8.03 10.16
N THR A 390 28.60 -7.02 10.40
CA THR A 390 28.32 -6.49 11.74
C THR A 390 27.51 -7.48 12.56
N GLU A 391 27.50 -7.30 13.89
CA GLU A 391 26.69 -8.13 14.80
C GLU A 391 25.20 -8.10 14.43
N MET A 392 24.69 -6.92 14.03
CA MET A 392 23.29 -6.76 13.62
C MET A 392 22.97 -7.49 12.30
N GLU A 393 23.87 -7.47 11.32
CA GLU A 393 23.69 -8.20 10.06
C GLU A 393 23.72 -9.72 10.30
N ILE A 394 24.65 -10.20 11.13
CA ILE A 394 24.71 -11.61 11.55
C ILE A 394 23.44 -11.98 12.30
N MET A 395 22.96 -11.12 13.21
CA MET A 395 21.73 -11.33 13.95
C MET A 395 20.51 -11.36 13.02
N SER A 396 20.52 -10.58 11.93
CA SER A 396 19.47 -10.62 10.91
C SER A 396 19.43 -11.98 10.21
N ILE A 397 20.57 -12.49 9.73
CA ILE A 397 20.64 -13.85 9.15
C ILE A 397 20.20 -14.91 10.18
N ARG A 398 20.67 -14.79 11.43
CA ARG A 398 20.35 -15.73 12.52
C ARG A 398 18.86 -15.78 12.80
N THR A 399 18.22 -14.61 12.92
CA THR A 399 16.79 -14.48 13.21
C THR A 399 15.96 -14.97 12.03
N TRP A 400 16.38 -14.67 10.80
CA TRP A 400 15.72 -15.19 9.60
C TRP A 400 15.73 -16.72 9.56
N ILE A 401 16.88 -17.35 9.82
CA ILE A 401 16.97 -18.82 9.90
C ILE A 401 16.09 -19.35 11.03
N LEU A 402 16.13 -18.72 12.21
CA LEU A 402 15.33 -19.11 13.37
C LEU A 402 13.83 -19.11 13.05
N ASN A 403 13.37 -18.13 12.26
CA ASN A 403 11.98 -18.01 11.83
C ASN A 403 11.59 -19.00 10.71
N GLY A 404 12.45 -19.99 10.41
CA GLY A 404 12.18 -20.99 9.37
C GLY A 404 12.72 -20.60 7.99
N ALA A 405 13.60 -19.61 7.91
CA ALA A 405 14.13 -19.07 6.65
C ALA A 405 13.00 -18.72 5.64
N PRO A 406 11.96 -17.97 6.04
CA PRO A 406 10.87 -17.61 5.16
C PRO A 406 11.43 -16.79 3.99
N LEU A 407 11.00 -17.08 2.77
CA LEU A 407 11.47 -16.40 1.58
C LEU A 407 10.50 -15.35 1.06
N GLU A 408 9.35 -15.19 1.72
CA GLU A 408 8.40 -14.08 1.63
C GLU A 408 7.51 -14.02 2.89
#